data_AF-A0A3C0SB63-F1
#
_entry.id   AF-A0A3C0SB63-F1
#
_cell.length_a   1.000
_cell.length_b   1.000
_cell.length_c   1.000
_cell.angle_alpha   90.00
_cell.angle_beta   90.00
_cell.angle_gamma   90.00
#
_symmetry.space_group_name_H-M   'P 1'
#
loop_
_entity.id
_entity.type
_entity.pdbx_description
1 polymer ?
#
loop_
_entity_poly.entity_id
_entity_poly.type
_entity_poly.pdbx_seq_one_letter_code
_entity_poly.pdbx_strand_id
1 'polypeptide(L)' 'VVLSYAVIAHSFVWGAVGIVTAWAGFQYRIHHEETALTEKFGEEYQVFRARTGMWLPRFTQRKI' A
#
# COMPACT_ATOMS: atom_id res chain seq x y z
N VAL A 1 -11.65 4.01 1.90
CA VAL A 1 -12.32 5.33 1.75
C VAL A 1 -12.49 5.71 0.28
N VAL A 2 -11.40 5.91 -0.48
CA VAL A 2 -11.48 6.36 -1.88
C VAL A 2 -12.21 5.36 -2.80
N LEU A 3 -11.94 4.06 -2.65
CA LEU A 3 -12.64 3.02 -3.40
C LEU A 3 -14.16 3.02 -3.12
N SER A 4 -14.54 3.14 -1.84
CA SER A 4 -15.95 3.20 -1.42
C SER A 4 -16.65 4.45 -1.95
N TYR A 5 -15.96 5.60 -1.93
CA TYR A 5 -16.47 6.86 -2.49
C TYR A 5 -16.69 6.76 -4.01
N ALA A 6 -15.73 6.17 -4.74
CA ALA A 6 -15.84 5.94 -6.18
C ALA A 6 -17.07 5.08 -6.55
N VAL A 7 -17.41 4.08 -5.73
CA VAL A 7 -18.60 3.23 -5.93
C VAL A 7 -19.90 3.98 -5.65
N ILE A 8 -19.93 4.83 -4.61
CA ILE A 8 -21.13 5.57 -4.18
C ILE A 8 -21.43 6.77 -5.10
N ALA A 9 -20.41 7.43 -5.64
CA ALA A 9 -20.58 8.65 -6.43
C ALA A 9 -21.23 8.42 -7.82
N HIS A 10 -21.49 7.17 -8.23
CA HIS A 10 -22.05 6.77 -9.52
C HIS A 10 -21.35 7.36 -10.77
N SER A 11 -20.14 7.88 -10.60
CA SER A 11 -19.33 8.45 -11.68
C SER A 11 -18.03 7.68 -11.81
N PHE A 12 -17.97 6.83 -12.83
CA PHE A 12 -16.80 6.00 -13.12
C PHE A 12 -15.54 6.82 -13.40
N VAL A 13 -15.67 7.99 -14.05
CA VAL A 13 -14.54 8.86 -14.41
C VAL A 13 -13.92 9.47 -13.15
N TRP A 14 -14.72 10.15 -12.32
CA TRP A 14 -14.22 10.77 -11.09
C TRP A 14 -13.77 9.73 -10.05
N GLY A 15 -14.43 8.57 -10.02
CA GLY A 15 -14.00 7.44 -9.23
C GLY A 15 -12.61 6.93 -9.64
N ALA A 16 -12.37 6.73 -10.94
CA ALA A 16 -11.08 6.30 -11.45
C ALA A 16 -9.97 7.32 -11.18
N VAL A 17 -10.23 8.61 -11.42
CA VAL A 17 -9.28 9.70 -11.12
C VAL A 17 -8.94 9.73 -9.62
N GLY A 18 -9.93 9.59 -8.74
CA GLY A 18 -9.72 9.53 -7.30
C GLY A 18 -8.86 8.34 -6.89
N ILE A 19 -9.13 7.15 -7.44
CA ILE A 19 -8.33 5.94 -7.16
C ILE A 19 -6.89 6.12 -7.60
N VAL A 20 -6.65 6.63 -8.82
CA VAL A 20 -5.29 6.82 -9.35
C VAL A 20 -4.51 7.86 -8.54
N THR A 21 -5.13 8.99 -8.24
CA THR A 21 -4.48 10.06 -7.44
C THR A 21 -4.19 9.60 -6.01
N ALA A 22 -5.13 8.89 -5.37
CA ALA A 22 -4.90 8.31 -4.05
C ALA A 22 -3.80 7.25 -4.07
N TRP A 23 -3.80 6.37 -5.07
CA TRP A 23 -2.76 5.36 -5.24
C TRP A 23 -1.38 6.00 -5.38
N ALA A 24 -1.23 7.00 -6.25
CA ALA A 24 0.01 7.73 -6.44
C ALA A 24 0.47 8.42 -5.14
N GLY A 25 -0.44 9.09 -4.43
CA GLY A 25 -0.13 9.76 -3.16
C GLY A 25 0.32 8.78 -2.07
N PHE A 26 -0.36 7.64 -1.94
CA PHE A 26 0.06 6.60 -1.00
C PHE A 26 1.40 5.97 -1.39
N GLN A 27 1.63 5.69 -2.67
CA GLN A 27 2.92 5.15 -3.14
C GLN A 27 4.07 6.10 -2.81
N TYR A 28 3.90 7.39 -3.07
CA TYR A 28 4.88 8.42 -2.71
C TYR A 28 5.18 8.44 -1.20
N ARG A 29 4.12 8.41 -0.38
CA ARG A 29 4.26 8.45 1.08
C ARG A 29 4.92 7.18 1.61
N ILE A 30 4.48 6.01 1.14
CA ILE A 30 5.03 4.71 1.53
C ILE A 30 6.52 4.67 1.20
N HIS A 31 6.96 5.11 0.01
CA HIS A 31 8.38 5.09 -0.34
C HIS A 31 9.26 5.86 0.66
N HIS A 32 8.81 7.04 1.09
CA HIS A 32 9.52 7.84 2.10
C HIS A 32 9.51 7.13 3.47
N GLU A 33 8.37 6.57 3.87
CA GLU A 33 8.26 5.82 5.12
C GLU A 33 9.14 4.56 5.12
N GLU A 34 9.18 3.77 4.03
CA GLU A 34 10.01 2.57 3.94
C GLU A 34 11.51 2.90 3.98
N THR A 35 11.92 4.03 3.39
CA THR A 35 13.31 4.50 3.46
C THR A 35 13.68 4.84 4.89
N ALA A 36 12.87 5.66 5.58
CA ALA A 36 13.09 6.00 6.98
C ALA A 36 13.06 4.79 7.93
N LEU A 37 12.19 3.82 7.65
CA LEU A 37 12.10 2.56 8.41
C LEU A 37 13.33 1.68 8.17
N THR A 38 13.82 1.61 6.94
CA THR A 38 15.05 0.88 6.60
C THR A 38 16.27 1.53 7.28
N GLU A 39 16.36 2.85 7.30
CA GLU A 39 17.43 3.56 8.01
C GLU A 39 17.40 3.31 9.52
N LYS A 40 16.21 3.25 10.12
CA LYS A 40 16.06 3.10 11.57
C LYS A 40 16.22 1.66 12.07
N PHE A 41 15.73 0.68 11.30
CA PHE A 41 15.63 -0.72 11.72
C PHE A 41 16.51 -1.68 10.90
N GLY A 42 17.11 -1.21 9.80
CA GLY A 42 18.08 -1.98 9.01
C GLY A 42 17.55 -3.32 8.53
N GLU A 43 18.28 -4.39 8.86
CA GLU A 43 17.96 -5.77 8.43
C GLU A 43 16.63 -6.30 8.96
N GLU A 44 16.22 -5.93 10.18
CA GLU A 44 14.97 -6.44 10.76
C GLU A 44 13.76 -6.01 9.92
N TYR A 45 13.79 -4.76 9.44
CA TYR A 45 12.75 -4.24 8.56
C TYR A 45 12.76 -4.92 7.20
N GLN A 46 13.94 -5.21 6.63
CA GLN A 46 14.05 -5.93 5.36
C GLN A 46 13.48 -7.34 5.44
N VAL A 47 13.75 -8.08 6.52
CA VAL A 47 13.18 -9.41 6.74
C VAL A 47 11.66 -9.34 6.92
N PHE A 48 11.17 -8.34 7.66
CA PHE A 48 9.72 -8.11 7.81
C PHE A 48 9.06 -7.77 6.46
N ARG A 49 9.68 -6.88 5.68
CA ARG A 49 9.21 -6.45 4.35
C ARG A 49 9.20 -7.59 3.33
N ALA A 50 10.16 -8.50 3.41
CA ALA A 50 10.19 -9.71 2.61
C ALA A 50 9.04 -10.69 2.95
N ARG A 51 8.48 -10.64 4.17
CA ARG A 51 7.39 -11.53 4.60
C ARG A 51 5.99 -10.93 4.44
N THR A 52 5.89 -9.61 4.45
CA THR A 52 4.62 -8.88 4.44
C THR A 52 4.33 -8.26 3.07
N GLY A 53 3.10 -8.37 2.58
CA GLY A 53 2.67 -7.69 1.35
C GLY A 53 2.25 -6.25 1.63
N MET A 54 2.47 -5.33 0.69
CA MET A 54 2.19 -3.89 0.87
C MET A 54 0.70 -3.57 0.96
N TRP A 55 -0.07 -4.12 0.03
CA TRP A 55 -1.46 -3.75 -0.22
C TRP A 55 -2.43 -4.90 0.05
N LEU A 56 -1.95 -6.12 -0.15
CA LEU A 56 -2.66 -7.35 0.13
C LEU A 56 -1.75 -8.22 1.00
N PRO A 57 -2.32 -8.94 1.98
CA PRO A 57 -1.55 -9.88 2.77
C PRO A 57 -0.91 -10.92 1.86
N ARG A 58 0.37 -11.22 2.10
CA ARG A 58 1.00 -12.38 1.48
C ARG A 58 0.40 -13.61 2.13
N PHE A 59 -0.34 -14.40 1.36
CA PHE A 59 -0.71 -15.76 1.75
C PHE A 59 0.53 -16.67 1.61
N THR A 60 1.58 -16.36 2.36
CA THR A 60 2.71 -17.27 2.52
C THR A 60 2.15 -18.48 3.25
N GLN A 61 1.97 -19.59 2.53
CA GLN A 61 1.62 -20.89 3.08
C GLN A 61 2.62 -21.20 4.19
N ARG A 62 2.22 -21.02 5.44
CA ARG A 62 2.90 -21.60 6.59
C ARG A 62 2.77 -23.11 6.39
N LYS A 63 3.79 -23.76 5.84
CA LYS A 63 3.95 -25.19 6.04
C LYS A 63 4.17 -25.37 7.54
N ILE A 64 3.11 -25.83 8.20
CA ILE A 64 3.13 -26.37 9.56
C ILE A 64 4.05 -27.59 9.56
#